data_AF-A0A1H8M799-F1
#
_entry.id   AF-A0A1H8M799-F1
#
_cell.length_a   1.000
_cell.length_b   1.000
_cell.length_c   1.000
_cell.angle_alpha   90.00
_cell.angle_beta   90.00
_cell.angle_gamma   90.00
#
_symmetry.space_group_name_H-M   'P 1'
#
loop_
_entity.id
_entity.type
_entity.pdbx_description
1 polymer ?
#
loop_
_entity_poly.entity_id
_entity_poly.type
_entity_poly.pdbx_seq_one_letter_code
_entity_poly.pdbx_strand_id
1 'polypeptide(L)' 'MTALEQHIQNQQNRACQLVGVLEAIATLDNEGIAENAVTALIHVALDIAREVNDGLDSAALPKGGAA' A
#
# COMPACT_ATOMS: atom_id res chain seq x y z
N MET A 1 2.32 -20.33 9.53
CA MET A 1 1.82 -19.32 8.59
C MET A 1 1.94 -19.89 7.19
N THR A 2 0.85 -19.98 6.44
CA THR A 2 0.84 -20.47 5.05
C THR A 2 1.48 -19.44 4.11
N ALA A 3 1.85 -19.86 2.90
CA ALA A 3 2.34 -18.92 1.88
C ALA A 3 1.31 -17.82 1.56
N LEU A 4 0.01 -18.17 1.56
CA LEU A 4 -1.07 -17.22 1.35
C LEU A 4 -1.23 -16.25 2.54
N GLU A 5 -1.17 -16.76 3.77
CA GLU A 5 -1.22 -15.91 4.98
C GLU A 5 -0.05 -14.92 5.02
N GLN A 6 1.17 -15.38 4.70
CA GLN A 6 2.34 -14.51 4.63
C GLN A 6 2.20 -13.47 3.52
N HIS A 7 1.65 -13.86 2.36
CA HIS A 7 1.40 -12.94 1.24
C HIS A 7 0.39 -11.86 1.61
N ILE A 8 -0.74 -12.24 2.22
CA ILE A 8 -1.76 -11.29 2.71
C ILE A 8 -1.16 -10.37 3.78
N GLN A 9 -0.41 -10.90 4.74
CA GLN A 9 0.24 -10.09 5.77
C GLN A 9 1.20 -9.07 5.16
N ASN A 10 1.95 -9.44 4.12
CA ASN A 10 2.83 -8.51 3.41
C ASN A 10 2.04 -7.38 2.74
N GLN A 11 0.89 -7.66 2.13
CA GLN A 11 0.04 -6.62 1.54
C GLN A 11 -0.59 -5.72 2.62
N GLN A 12 -1.01 -6.29 3.75
CA GLN A 12 -1.51 -5.52 4.89
C GLN A 12 -0.46 -4.59 5.48
N ASN A 13 0.80 -5.04 5.58
CA ASN A 13 1.90 -4.19 6.05
C ASN A 13 2.12 -2.99 5.11
N ARG A 14 2.09 -3.22 3.79
CA ARG A 14 2.19 -2.13 2.79
C ARG A 14 1.00 -1.18 2.85
N ALA A 15 -0.21 -1.70 3.01
CA ALA A 15 -1.40 -0.88 3.20
C ALA A 15 -1.31 -0.01 4.47
N CYS A 16 -0.77 -0.54 5.56
CA CYS A 16 -0.51 0.22 6.79
C CYS A 16 0.49 1.36 6.54
N GLN A 17 1.57 1.10 5.79
CA GLN A 17 2.52 2.13 5.39
C GLN A 17 1.87 3.22 4.53
N LEU A 18 1.00 2.83 3.57
CA LEU A 18 0.25 3.77 2.75
C LEU A 18 -0.62 4.71 3.60
N VAL A 19 -1.32 4.17 4.61
CA VAL A 19 -2.12 4.99 5.55
C VAL A 19 -1.24 6.03 6.24
N GLY A 20 -0.07 5.65 6.75
CA GLY A 20 0.85 6.60 7.39
C GLY A 20 1.36 7.70 6.44
N VAL A 21 1.60 7.37 5.16
CA VAL A 21 1.97 8.38 4.15
C VAL A 21 0.82 9.33 3.86
N LEU A 22 -0.41 8.83 3.74
CA LEU A 22 -1.60 9.65 3.52
C LEU A 22 -1.89 10.58 4.72
N GLU A 23 -1.70 10.10 5.95
CA GLU A 23 -1.80 10.93 7.16
C GLU A 23 -0.77 12.07 7.14
N ALA A 24 0.49 11.76 6.79
CA ALA A 24 1.54 12.78 6.67
C ALA A 24 1.22 13.83 5.60
N ILE A 25 0.70 13.40 4.44
CA ILE A 25 0.22 14.32 3.38
C ILE A 25 -0.88 15.23 3.92
N ALA A 26 -1.89 14.65 4.57
CA ALA A 26 -3.02 15.41 5.10
C ALA A 26 -2.57 16.43 6.17
N THR A 27 -1.60 16.09 7.02
CA THR A 27 -1.04 17.03 7.99
C THR A 27 -0.34 18.20 7.30
N LEU A 28 0.55 17.92 6.35
CA LEU A 28 1.32 18.96 5.64
C LEU A 28 0.42 19.89 4.81
N ASP A 29 -0.58 19.31 4.13
CA ASP A 29 -1.54 20.06 3.32
C ASP A 29 -2.41 20.98 4.19
N ASN A 30 -2.92 20.48 5.33
CA ASN A 30 -3.69 21.29 6.28
C ASN A 30 -2.87 22.44 6.89
N GLU A 31 -1.57 22.23 7.12
CA GLU A 31 -0.68 23.28 7.60
C GLU A 31 -0.27 24.27 6.50
N GLY A 32 -0.57 23.98 5.23
CA GLY A 32 -0.20 24.81 4.09
C GLY A 32 1.31 24.94 3.91
N ILE A 33 2.08 23.91 4.31
CA ILE A 33 3.54 23.92 4.25
C ILE A 33 4.09 22.86 3.30
N ALA A 34 5.28 23.13 2.77
CA ALA A 34 6.08 22.16 2.03
C ALA A 34 5.34 21.48 0.86
N GLU A 35 4.72 22.26 -0.03
CA GLU A 35 4.00 21.77 -1.24
C GLU A 35 4.82 20.78 -2.09
N ASN A 36 6.14 21.00 -2.20
CA ASN A 36 7.04 20.07 -2.88
C ASN A 36 7.14 18.71 -2.16
N ALA A 37 7.12 18.70 -0.83
CA ALA A 37 7.12 17.49 -0.03
C ALA A 37 5.77 16.75 -0.14
N VAL A 38 4.65 17.48 -0.13
CA VAL A 38 3.31 16.92 -0.39
C VAL A 38 3.29 16.23 -1.75
N THR A 39 3.77 16.89 -2.80
CA THR A 39 3.84 16.32 -4.16
C THR A 39 4.70 15.06 -4.20
N ALA A 40 5.87 15.07 -3.54
CA ALA A 40 6.73 13.90 -3.47
C ALA A 40 6.08 12.73 -2.72
N LEU A 41 5.40 13.01 -1.60
CA LEU A 41 4.71 12.00 -0.81
C LEU A 41 3.51 11.41 -1.57
N ILE A 42 2.81 12.20 -2.40
CA ILE A 42 1.74 11.70 -3.27
C ILE A 42 2.30 10.64 -4.25
N HIS A 43 3.47 10.88 -4.85
CA HIS A 43 4.09 9.88 -5.72
C HIS A 43 4.44 8.60 -4.95
N VAL A 44 5.00 8.72 -3.74
CA VAL A 44 5.27 7.57 -2.87
C VAL A 44 3.98 6.80 -2.53
N ALA A 45 2.91 7.50 -2.20
CA ALA A 45 1.61 6.89 -1.90
C ALA A 45 1.04 6.13 -3.11
N LEU A 46 1.16 6.70 -4.31
CA LEU A 46 0.73 6.05 -5.55
C LEU A 46 1.52 4.79 -5.85
N ASP A 47 2.83 4.80 -5.61
CA ASP A 47 3.67 3.63 -5.83
C ASP A 47 3.35 2.51 -4.84
N ILE A 48 3.16 2.82 -3.55
CA ILE A 48 2.73 1.82 -2.56
C ILE A 48 1.35 1.26 -2.92
N ALA A 49 0.42 2.10 -3.37
CA ALA A 49 -0.92 1.67 -3.78
C ALA A 49 -0.87 0.69 -4.97
N ARG A 50 0.00 0.97 -5.95
CA ARG A 50 0.25 0.05 -7.08
C ARG A 50 0.84 -1.27 -6.62
N GLU A 51 1.85 -1.23 -5.75
CA GLU A 51 2.47 -2.45 -5.21
C GLU A 51 1.49 -3.31 -4.42
N VAL A 52 0.58 -2.69 -3.65
CA VAL A 52 -0.49 -3.42 -2.95
C VAL A 52 -1.44 -4.06 -3.96
N ASN A 53 -1.86 -3.32 -5.00
CA ASN A 53 -2.77 -3.84 -6.00
C ASN A 53 -2.15 -5.01 -6.79
N ASP A 54 -0.95 -4.80 -7.33
CA ASP A 54 -0.19 -5.82 -8.06
C ASP A 54 0.14 -7.01 -7.15
N GLY A 55 0.42 -6.74 -5.88
CA GLY A 55 0.62 -7.75 -4.85
C GLY A 55 -0.62 -8.62 -4.65
N LEU A 56 -1.80 -8.01 -4.52
CA LEU A 56 -3.05 -8.75 -4.37
C LEU A 56 -3.40 -9.54 -5.65
N ASP A 57 -3.18 -8.97 -6.83
CA ASP A 57 -3.43 -9.62 -8.12
C ASP A 57 -2.43 -10.77 -8.41
N SER A 58 -1.18 -10.64 -7.95
CA SER A 58 -0.13 -11.66 -8.12
C SER A 58 -0.20 -12.80 -7.11
N ALA A 59 -1.11 -12.73 -6.13
CA ALA A 59 -1.45 -13.89 -5.33
C ALA A 59 -1.97 -14.95 -6.29
N ALA A 60 -1.12 -15.90 -6.67
CA ALA A 60 -1.54 -17.11 -7.34
C ALA A 60 -2.46 -17.82 -6.35
N LEU A 61 -3.76 -17.49 -6.42
CA LEU A 61 -4.81 -18.26 -5.79
C LEU A 61 -4.53 -19.69 -6.24
N PRO A 62 -4.23 -20.64 -5.33
CA PRO A 62 -4.21 -22.03 -5.74
C PRO A 62 -5.55 -22.23 -6.42
N LYS A 63 -5.54 -22.53 -7.74
CA LYS A 63 -6.74 -22.81 -8.51
C LYS A 63 -7.53 -23.73 -7.62
N GLY A 64 -8.69 -23.25 -7.13
CA GLY A 64 -9.34 -23.82 -5.96
C GLY A 64 -9.27 -25.33 -6.03
N GLY A 65 -8.92 -25.97 -4.90
CA GLY A 65 -8.89 -27.44 -4.80
C GLY A 65 -10.10 -27.99 -5.54
N ALA A 66 -9.85 -28.45 -6.76
CA ALA A 66 -10.87 -28.88 -7.68
C ALA A 66 -10.81 -30.39 -7.63
N ALA A 67 -11.82 -30.93 -6.96
CA ALA A 67 -12.18 -32.33 -6.76
C ALA A 67 -11.31 -33.13 -5.76
#